data_AF-D2PPZ0-F1
#
_entry.id   AF-D2PPZ0-F1
#
_cell.length_a   1.000
_cell.length_b   1.000
_cell.length_c   1.000
_cell.angle_alpha   90.00
_cell.angle_beta   90.00
_cell.angle_gamma   90.00
#
_symmetry.space_group_name_H-M   'P 1'
#
loop_
_entity.id
_entity.type
_entity.pdbx_description
1 polymer ?
#
loop_
_entity_poly.entity_id
_entity_poly.type
_entity_poly.pdbx_seq_one_letter_code
_entity_poly.pdbx_strand_id
1 'polypeptide(L)'
;MDRWHYLLVMAACVAITLPLELLGARVYRRPRRWLLALLPVVTIFLVWDAIAIAGGVWGYNPQYLTGWSLPFRIPVEEFVFFVVVPTCGLLTYETVGLMLERIGRYRRTRREQVRP
;
A
#
# COMPACT_ATOMS: atom_id res chain seq x y z
N MET A 1 12.53 -17.00 16.63
CA MET A 1 11.25 -16.26 16.70
C MET A 1 11.07 -15.37 15.47
N ASP A 2 11.76 -15.70 14.36
CA ASP A 2 12.07 -14.70 13.33
C ASP A 2 11.09 -14.70 12.15
N ARG A 3 10.18 -15.68 12.12
CA ARG A 3 9.14 -15.88 11.09
C ARG A 3 8.06 -14.80 11.04
N TRP A 4 7.97 -13.93 12.04
CA TRP A 4 6.90 -12.94 12.14
C TRP A 4 7.34 -11.52 11.78
N HIS A 5 8.64 -11.27 11.60
CA HIS A 5 9.14 -9.90 11.38
C HIS A 5 8.52 -9.24 10.14
N TYR A 6 8.40 -9.97 9.03
CA TYR A 6 7.77 -9.44 7.82
C TYR A 6 6.31 -9.05 8.05
N LEU A 7 5.55 -9.93 8.70
CA LEU A 7 4.15 -9.68 9.02
C LEU A 7 4.00 -8.54 10.03
N LEU A 8 4.88 -8.44 11.03
CA LEU A 8 4.89 -7.36 12.01
C LEU A 8 5.22 -6.01 11.37
N VAL A 9 6.19 -5.95 10.45
CA VAL A 9 6.50 -4.73 9.70
C VAL A 9 5.31 -4.30 8.86
N MET A 10 4.68 -5.24 8.14
CA MET A 10 3.48 -4.91 7.36
C MET A 10 2.31 -4.47 8.23
N ALA A 11 2.10 -5.13 9.37
CA ALA A 11 1.09 -4.72 10.35
C ALA A 11 1.39 -3.31 10.91
N ALA A 12 2.66 -2.99 11.18
CA ALA A 12 3.07 -1.66 11.60
C ALA A 12 2.82 -0.62 10.49
N CYS A 13 3.13 -0.92 9.23
CA CYS A 13 2.82 -0.05 8.09
C CYS A 13 1.32 0.26 8.00
N VAL A 14 0.47 -0.77 8.12
CA VAL A 14 -0.99 -0.58 8.13
C VAL A 14 -1.42 0.22 9.36
N ALA A 15 -0.92 -0.11 10.55
CA ALA A 15 -1.29 0.59 11.79
C ALA A 15 -0.91 2.08 11.76
N ILE A 16 0.23 2.43 11.17
CA ILE A 16 0.68 3.82 11.00
C ILE A 16 -0.16 4.55 9.96
N THR A 17 -0.61 3.86 8.90
CA THR A 17 -1.37 4.49 7.80
C THR A 17 -2.88 4.49 8.01
N LEU A 18 -3.40 3.64 8.90
CA LEU A 18 -4.83 3.56 9.24
C LEU A 18 -5.43 4.91 9.68
N PRO A 19 -4.76 5.72 10.52
CA PRO A 19 -5.27 7.04 10.90
C PRO A 19 -5.46 7.99 9.72
N LEU A 20 -4.75 7.81 8.60
CA LEU A 20 -4.96 8.64 7.40
C LEU A 20 -6.33 8.40 6.76
N GLU A 21 -6.91 7.20 6.91
CA GLU A 21 -8.28 6.93 6.49
C GLU A 21 -9.29 7.80 7.27
N LEU A 22 -9.02 8.03 8.57
CA LEU A 22 -9.85 8.90 9.43
C LEU A 22 -9.74 10.38 9.03
N LEU A 23 -8.62 10.79 8.43
CA LEU A 23 -8.40 12.15 7.92
C LEU A 23 -9.13 12.43 6.60
N GLY A 24 -9.69 11.39 5.96
CA GLY A 24 -10.62 11.57 4.83
C GLY A 24 -10.24 10.83 3.55
N ALA A 25 -9.17 10.03 3.52
CA ALA A 25 -8.73 9.31 2.33
C ALA A 25 -9.81 8.38 1.73
N ARG A 26 -10.71 7.82 2.57
CA ARG A 26 -11.88 6.99 2.15
C ARG A 26 -11.53 5.86 1.18
N VAL A 27 -10.30 5.35 1.22
CA VAL A 27 -9.82 4.29 0.34
C VAL A 27 -10.53 2.98 0.65
N TYR A 28 -10.66 2.63 1.94
CA TYR A 28 -11.37 1.44 2.38
C TYR A 28 -12.90 1.55 2.18
N ARG A 29 -13.42 2.78 2.07
CA ARG A 29 -14.84 3.01 1.74
C ARG A 29 -15.20 2.76 0.28
N ARG A 30 -14.21 2.60 -0.63
CA ARG A 30 -14.44 2.33 -2.06
C ARG A 30 -13.67 1.10 -2.52
N PRO A 31 -14.04 -0.11 -2.02
CA PRO A 31 -13.27 -1.33 -2.25
C PRO A 31 -13.12 -1.67 -3.73
N ARG A 32 -14.12 -1.34 -4.57
CA ARG A 32 -14.05 -1.58 -6.01
C ARG A 32 -12.96 -0.76 -6.71
N ARG A 33 -12.76 0.51 -6.33
CA ARG A 33 -11.74 1.38 -6.92
C ARG A 33 -10.35 1.01 -6.40
N TRP A 34 -10.27 0.75 -5.09
CA TRP A 34 -9.06 0.22 -4.46
C TRP A 34 -8.61 -1.07 -5.14
N LEU A 35 -9.52 -2.02 -5.33
CA LEU A 35 -9.22 -3.28 -5.99
C LEU A 35 -8.80 -3.06 -7.44
N LEU A 36 -9.51 -2.24 -8.23
CA LEU A 36 -9.11 -1.94 -9.61
C LEU A 36 -7.75 -1.27 -9.73
N ALA A 37 -7.33 -0.49 -8.74
CA ALA A 37 -5.99 0.11 -8.70
C ALA A 37 -4.91 -0.91 -8.30
N LEU A 38 -5.23 -1.81 -7.36
CA LEU A 38 -4.28 -2.82 -6.90
C LEU A 38 -4.11 -3.99 -7.86
N LEU A 39 -5.20 -4.49 -8.45
CA LEU A 39 -5.22 -5.72 -9.24
C LEU A 39 -4.16 -5.74 -10.36
N PRO A 40 -4.01 -4.70 -11.22
CA PRO A 40 -2.98 -4.72 -12.26
C PRO A 40 -1.56 -4.72 -11.66
N VAL A 41 -1.34 -3.93 -10.61
CA VAL A 41 -0.03 -3.81 -9.94
C VAL A 41 0.35 -5.15 -9.31
N VAL A 42 -0.51 -5.68 -8.44
CA VAL A 42 -0.32 -6.96 -7.75
C VAL A 42 -0.09 -8.08 -8.76
N THR A 43 -0.90 -8.14 -9.83
CA THR A 43 -0.77 -9.20 -10.85
C THR A 43 0.56 -9.14 -11.58
N ILE A 44 0.97 -7.96 -12.08
CA ILE A 44 2.22 -7.81 -12.84
C ILE A 44 3.41 -8.18 -11.95
N PHE A 45 3.45 -7.66 -10.72
CA PHE A 45 4.57 -7.91 -9.82
C PHE A 45 4.64 -9.36 -9.34
N LEU A 46 3.50 -10.00 -9.03
CA LEU A 46 3.49 -11.42 -8.67
C LEU A 46 3.93 -12.32 -9.81
N VAL A 47 3.53 -12.01 -11.05
CA VAL A 47 3.96 -12.80 -12.22
C VAL A 47 5.47 -12.63 -12.44
N TRP A 48 5.97 -11.40 -12.36
CA TRP A 48 7.40 -11.13 -12.48
C TRP A 48 8.20 -11.83 -11.39
N ASP A 49 7.71 -11.78 -10.16
CA ASP A 49 8.33 -12.41 -9.00
C ASP A 49 8.40 -13.93 -9.15
N ALA A 50 7.30 -14.56 -9.57
CA ALA A 50 7.25 -15.98 -9.89
C ALA A 50 8.31 -16.38 -10.94
N ILE A 51 8.48 -15.58 -11.98
CA ILE A 51 9.47 -15.81 -13.04
C ILE A 51 10.89 -15.69 -12.48
N ALA A 52 11.16 -14.68 -11.65
CA ALA A 52 12.49 -14.46 -11.06
C ALA A 52 12.89 -15.60 -10.11
N ILE A 53 11.95 -16.10 -9.31
CA ILE A 53 12.14 -17.25 -8.43
C ILE A 53 12.37 -18.52 -9.24
N ALA A 54 11.55 -18.75 -10.28
CA ALA A 54 11.68 -19.92 -11.15
C ALA A 54 13.01 -19.92 -11.93
N GLY A 55 13.50 -18.73 -12.31
CA GLY A 55 14.78 -18.54 -12.96
C GLY A 55 15.99 -18.62 -12.02
N GLY A 56 15.78 -18.79 -10.70
CA GLY A 56 16.86 -18.83 -9.71
C GLY A 56 17.64 -17.52 -9.57
N VAL A 57 17.10 -16.42 -10.08
CA VAL A 57 17.72 -15.07 -9.99
C VAL A 57 17.81 -14.65 -8.54
N TRP A 58 16.79 -14.99 -7.75
CA TRP A 58 16.77 -14.81 -6.30
C TRP A 58 15.79 -15.79 -5.65
N GLY A 59 15.90 -15.97 -4.33
CA GLY A 59 15.02 -16.84 -3.58
C GLY A 59 14.90 -16.40 -2.13
N TYR A 60 13.87 -16.89 -1.45
CA TYR A 60 13.59 -16.51 -0.07
C TYR A 60 14.26 -17.44 0.92
N ASN A 61 14.73 -16.88 2.03
CA ASN A 61 15.19 -17.68 3.15
C ASN A 61 13.98 -18.21 3.94
N PRO A 62 13.72 -19.54 3.95
CA PRO A 62 12.56 -20.13 4.61
C PRO A 62 12.54 -19.91 6.13
N GLN A 63 13.67 -19.51 6.74
CA GLN A 63 13.76 -19.22 8.17
C GLN A 63 12.92 -17.99 8.59
N TYR A 64 12.66 -17.06 7.68
CA TYR A 64 11.89 -15.84 7.94
C TYR A 64 10.46 -15.89 7.43
N LEU A 65 10.06 -16.99 6.79
CA LEU A 65 8.73 -17.18 6.23
C LEU A 65 7.86 -18.00 7.17
N THR A 66 6.56 -17.71 7.19
CA THR A 66 5.58 -18.55 7.89
C THR A 66 5.49 -19.97 7.30
N GLY A 67 6.10 -20.23 6.15
CA GLY A 67 6.11 -21.54 5.50
C GLY A 67 4.84 -21.83 4.70
N TRP A 68 3.87 -20.90 4.69
CA TRP A 68 2.77 -20.93 3.76
C TRP A 68 3.21 -20.30 2.43
N SER A 69 3.01 -21.05 1.35
CA SER A 69 3.28 -20.59 -0.01
C SER A 69 2.02 -20.65 -0.85
N LEU A 70 1.81 -19.62 -1.65
CA LEU A 70 0.87 -19.60 -2.75
C LEU A 70 1.36 -20.53 -3.89
N PRO A 71 0.50 -20.83 -4.88
CA PRO A 71 0.94 -21.44 -6.14
C PRO A 71 2.19 -20.73 -6.69
N PHE A 72 3.08 -21.48 -7.31
CA PHE A 72 4.40 -21.03 -7.79
C PHE A 72 5.47 -20.75 -6.72
N ARG A 73 5.29 -21.27 -5.49
CA ARG A 73 6.25 -21.14 -4.36
C ARG A 73 6.43 -19.70 -3.86
N ILE A 74 5.48 -18.81 -4.15
CA ILE A 74 5.51 -17.43 -3.67
C ILE A 74 5.07 -17.41 -2.19
N PRO A 75 5.85 -16.84 -1.27
CA PRO A 75 5.45 -16.74 0.13
C PRO A 75 4.19 -15.86 0.31
N VAL A 76 3.36 -16.18 1.30
CA VAL A 76 2.17 -15.37 1.61
C VAL A 76 2.54 -13.94 2.00
N GLU A 77 3.69 -13.77 2.64
CA GLU A 77 4.22 -12.47 3.03
C GLU A 77 4.44 -11.54 1.85
N GLU A 78 4.87 -12.07 0.70
CA GLU A 78 5.08 -11.29 -0.53
C GLU A 78 3.75 -10.82 -1.12
N PHE A 79 2.74 -11.69 -1.13
CA PHE A 79 1.40 -11.29 -1.53
C PHE A 79 0.85 -10.17 -0.65
N VAL A 80 0.99 -10.30 0.67
CA VAL A 80 0.57 -9.26 1.62
C VAL A 80 1.37 -7.97 1.38
N PHE A 81 2.67 -8.06 1.08
CA PHE A 81 3.52 -6.90 0.77
C PHE A 81 3.02 -6.14 -0.45
N PHE A 82 2.73 -6.84 -1.55
CA PHE A 82 2.22 -6.24 -2.79
C PHE A 82 0.82 -5.62 -2.63
N VAL A 83 0.05 -6.02 -1.61
CA VAL A 83 -1.23 -5.40 -1.29
C VAL A 83 -1.06 -4.22 -0.33
N VAL A 84 -0.29 -4.40 0.75
CA VAL A 84 -0.13 -3.42 1.83
C VAL A 84 0.62 -2.19 1.34
N VAL A 85 1.75 -2.35 0.65
CA VAL A 85 2.59 -1.21 0.25
C VAL A 85 1.86 -0.25 -0.68
N PRO A 86 1.22 -0.69 -1.78
CA PRO A 86 0.48 0.22 -2.63
C PRO A 86 -0.76 0.80 -1.92
N THR A 87 -1.38 0.08 -0.99
CA THR A 87 -2.49 0.60 -0.18
C THR A 87 -2.04 1.76 0.71
N CYS A 88 -0.90 1.61 1.40
CA CYS A 88 -0.27 2.67 2.19
C CYS A 88 0.06 3.90 1.32
N GLY A 89 0.59 3.66 0.11
CA GLY A 89 0.84 4.72 -0.87
C GLY A 89 -0.43 5.46 -1.28
N LEU A 90 -1.51 4.75 -1.58
CA LEU A 90 -2.79 5.33 -1.98
C LEU A 90 -3.44 6.16 -0.86
N LEU A 91 -3.42 5.66 0.38
CA LEU A 91 -3.90 6.39 1.56
C LEU A 91 -3.15 7.71 1.75
N THR A 92 -1.83 7.68 1.58
CA THR A 92 -0.98 8.86 1.68
C THR A 92 -1.27 9.86 0.56
N TYR A 93 -1.36 9.37 -0.68
CA TYR A 93 -1.63 10.20 -1.85
C TYR A 93 -2.96 10.95 -1.74
N GLU A 94 -4.04 10.24 -1.40
CA GLU A 94 -5.36 10.84 -1.21
C GLU A 94 -5.35 11.89 -0.07
N THR A 95 -4.69 11.59 1.05
CA THR A 95 -4.60 12.53 2.18
C THR A 95 -3.83 13.80 1.82
N VAL A 96 -2.71 13.67 1.10
CA VAL A 96 -1.93 14.82 0.61
C VAL A 96 -2.76 15.64 -0.38
N GLY A 97 -3.49 14.98 -1.29
CA GLY A 97 -4.42 15.64 -2.22
C GLY A 97 -5.46 16.50 -1.49
N LEU A 98 -6.14 15.92 -0.50
CA LEU A 98 -7.12 16.62 0.33
C LEU A 98 -6.51 17.81 1.10
N MET A 99 -5.29 17.65 1.60
CA MET A 99 -4.58 18.72 2.31
C MET A 99 -4.22 19.88 1.38
N LEU A 100 -3.72 19.59 0.17
CA LEU A 100 -3.38 20.60 -0.84
C LEU A 100 -4.62 21.36 -1.32
N GLU A 101 -5.74 20.68 -1.55
CA GLU A 101 -7.02 21.33 -1.89
C GLU A 101 -7.51 22.27 -0.78
N ARG A 102 -7.35 21.87 0.49
CA ARG A 102 -7.72 22.69 1.65
C ARG A 102 -6.86 23.95 1.75
N ILE A 103 -5.55 23.82 1.54
CA ILE A 103 -4.61 24.95 1.51
C ILE A 103 -4.91 25.90 0.35
N GLY A 104 -5.22 25.36 -0.83
CA GLY A 104 -5.59 26.14 -2.01
C GLY A 104 -6.84 26.98 -1.79
N ARG A 105 -7.89 26.39 -1.20
CA ARG A 105 -9.12 27.11 -0.82
C ARG A 105 -8.84 28.22 0.18
N TYR A 106 -8.08 27.95 1.24
CA TYR A 106 -7.72 28.95 2.24
C TYR A 106 -6.98 30.16 1.64
N ARG A 107 -6.02 29.91 0.74
CA ARG A 107 -5.28 30.99 0.05
C ARG A 107 -6.18 31.84 -0.85
N ARG A 108 -7.18 31.23 -1.50
CA ARG A 108 -8.12 31.93 -2.38
C ARG A 108 -9.05 32.86 -1.60
N THR A 109 -9.66 32.37 -0.52
CA THR A 109 -10.55 33.17 0.33
C THR A 109 -9.81 34.36 0.95
N ARG A 110 -8.57 34.15 1.41
CA ARG A 110 -7.73 35.24 1.94
C ARG A 110 -7.38 36.31 0.91
N ARG A 111 -7.22 35.95 -0.38
CA ARG A 111 -6.97 36.93 -1.46
C ARG A 111 -8.21 37.74 -1.81
N GLU A 112 -9.39 37.12 -1.80
CA GLU A 112 -10.66 37.81 -2.08
C GLU A 112 -11.02 38.82 -0.97
N GLN A 113 -10.66 38.52 0.27
CA GLN A 113 -10.92 39.39 1.43
C GLN A 113 -9.96 40.60 1.54
N VAL A 114 -8.85 40.59 0.80
CA VAL A 114 -7.82 41.65 0.79
C VAL A 114 -7.91 42.53 -0.47
N ARG A 115 -8.81 42.23 -1.42
CA ARG A 115 -9.09 43.12 -2.56
C ARG A 115 -10.02 44.26 -2.08
N PRO A 116 -9.56 45.53 -2.10
CA PRO A 116 -10.37 46.70 -1.75
C PRO A 116 -11.44 47.01 -2.81
#